data_AF-H6UK78-F1
#
_entry.id   AF-H6UK78-F1
#
_cell.length_a   1.000
_cell.length_b   1.000
_cell.length_c   1.000
_cell.angle_alpha   90.00
_cell.angle_beta   90.00
_cell.angle_gamma   90.00
#
_symmetry.space_group_name_H-M   'P 1'
#
loop_
_entity.id
_entity.type
_entity.pdbx_description
1 polymer ?
#
loop_
_entity_poly.entity_id
_entity_poly.type
_entity_poly.pdbx_seq_one_letter_code
_entity_poly.pdbx_strand_id
1 'polypeptide(L)'
;RLLLAHTALDPLYTVREYQPEWADSLHADAPRRAYRSAMDYFVRAAGPSQADRLRHDMARLHLGYLAEASWAQQDQVPEVWEYLAMRQFNNFRPCPTITDTVGGYELPADLHARADMQKVIALASNATTIVNDLYSYTKELDAPGRHLNLPVVIAEREGLSDQDAYLKSVEVHNELM
;
A
#
# COMPACT_ATOMS: atom_id res chain seq x y z
N ARG A 1 8.12 -6.09 13.28
CA ARG A 1 6.71 -6.35 13.71
C ARG A 1 5.78 -6.56 12.51
N LEU A 2 5.87 -5.72 11.46
CA LEU A 2 4.99 -5.81 10.29
C LEU A 2 4.96 -7.19 9.61
N LEU A 3 6.12 -7.84 9.45
CA LEU A 3 6.19 -9.20 8.90
C LEU A 3 5.34 -10.20 9.70
N LEU A 4 5.33 -10.14 11.03
CA LEU A 4 4.52 -11.03 11.87
C LEU A 4 3.02 -10.82 11.60
N ALA A 5 2.60 -9.57 11.39
CA ALA A 5 1.22 -9.27 11.01
C ALA A 5 0.89 -9.77 9.60
N HIS A 6 1.85 -9.69 8.67
CA HIS A 6 1.67 -10.22 7.31
C HIS A 6 1.42 -11.73 7.29
N THR A 7 1.92 -12.48 8.28
CA THR A 7 1.62 -13.92 8.38
C THR A 7 0.14 -14.24 8.65
N ALA A 8 -0.67 -13.26 9.05
CA ALA A 8 -2.12 -13.41 9.13
C ALA A 8 -2.80 -13.41 7.75
N LEU A 9 -2.11 -12.96 6.70
CA LEU A 9 -2.55 -12.93 5.30
C LEU A 9 -1.93 -14.09 4.51
N ASP A 10 -0.63 -14.34 4.74
CA ASP A 10 0.15 -15.42 4.15
C ASP A 10 0.74 -16.34 5.25
N PRO A 11 0.10 -17.49 5.54
CA PRO A 11 0.42 -18.30 6.71
C PRO A 11 1.86 -18.80 6.81
N LEU A 12 2.37 -18.87 8.06
CA LEU A 12 3.58 -19.63 8.34
C LEU A 12 3.27 -21.13 8.24
N TYR A 13 4.06 -21.84 7.45
CA TYR A 13 4.10 -23.30 7.45
C TYR A 13 5.39 -23.76 8.14
N THR A 14 5.26 -24.42 9.28
CA THR A 14 6.39 -24.85 10.11
C THR A 14 6.14 -26.26 10.68
N VAL A 15 7.14 -26.80 11.39
CA VAL A 15 7.03 -28.09 12.07
C VAL A 15 6.00 -28.02 13.21
N ARG A 16 5.43 -29.17 13.57
CA ARG A 16 4.36 -29.30 14.57
C ARG A 16 4.67 -28.64 15.91
N GLU A 17 5.94 -28.61 16.30
CA GLU A 17 6.41 -28.00 17.56
C GLU A 17 6.08 -26.50 17.63
N TYR A 18 6.26 -25.74 16.55
CA TYR A 18 6.12 -24.28 16.55
C TYR A 18 4.77 -23.78 16.00
N GLN A 19 3.96 -24.67 15.41
CA GLN A 19 2.66 -24.30 14.84
C GLN A 19 1.70 -23.66 15.87
N PRO A 20 1.56 -24.17 17.11
CA PRO A 20 0.64 -23.59 18.08
C PRO A 20 1.02 -22.17 18.50
N GLU A 21 2.32 -21.91 18.74
CA GLU A 21 2.79 -20.58 19.15
C GLU A 21 2.52 -19.52 18.07
N TRP A 22 2.75 -19.86 16.80
CA TRP A 22 2.40 -18.97 15.69
C TRP A 22 0.89 -18.72 15.61
N ALA A 23 0.07 -19.78 15.72
CA ALA A 23 -1.38 -19.66 15.66
C ALA A 23 -1.93 -18.78 16.79
N ASP A 24 -1.45 -18.97 18.02
CA ASP A 24 -1.81 -18.14 19.17
C ASP A 24 -1.40 -16.67 18.96
N SER A 25 -0.26 -16.44 18.30
CA SER A 25 0.20 -15.09 17.98
C SER A 25 -0.78 -14.30 17.11
N LEU A 26 -1.61 -14.97 16.29
CA LEU A 26 -2.62 -14.30 15.45
C LEU A 26 -3.74 -13.65 16.29
N HIS A 27 -3.84 -13.98 17.58
CA HIS A 27 -4.81 -13.41 18.51
C HIS A 27 -4.23 -12.32 19.42
N ALA A 28 -2.92 -12.09 19.40
CA ALA A 28 -2.23 -11.27 20.39
C ALA A 28 -2.52 -9.75 20.29
N ASP A 29 -2.83 -9.22 19.10
CA ASP A 29 -3.14 -7.79 18.93
C ASP A 29 -4.26 -7.54 17.91
N ALA A 30 -4.77 -6.29 17.91
CA ALA A 30 -5.87 -5.90 17.04
C ALA A 30 -5.54 -6.02 15.54
N PRO A 31 -4.37 -5.58 15.04
CA PRO A 31 -4.01 -5.73 13.63
C PRO A 31 -4.02 -7.19 13.16
N ARG A 32 -3.41 -8.12 13.91
CA ARG A 32 -3.39 -9.55 13.53
C ARG A 32 -4.77 -10.18 13.57
N ARG A 33 -5.58 -9.87 14.59
CA ARG A 33 -6.96 -10.34 14.66
C ARG A 33 -7.80 -9.83 13.48
N ALA A 34 -7.62 -8.56 13.11
CA ALA A 34 -8.32 -7.95 11.98
C ALA A 34 -7.90 -8.57 10.64
N TYR A 35 -6.59 -8.66 10.36
CA TYR A 35 -6.10 -9.28 9.12
C TYR A 35 -6.51 -10.74 8.99
N ARG A 36 -6.32 -11.54 10.04
CA ARG A 36 -6.74 -12.95 10.01
C ARG A 36 -8.22 -13.06 9.69
N SER A 37 -9.06 -12.36 10.45
CA SER A 37 -10.52 -12.43 10.25
C SER A 37 -10.94 -11.94 8.87
N ALA A 38 -10.40 -10.82 8.39
CA ALA A 38 -10.75 -10.28 7.09
C ALA A 38 -10.30 -11.20 5.94
N MET A 39 -9.07 -11.74 6.05
CA MET A 39 -8.55 -12.68 5.07
C MET A 39 -9.35 -14.00 5.06
N ASP A 40 -9.76 -14.50 6.23
CA ASP A 40 -10.61 -15.69 6.34
C ASP A 40 -11.94 -15.53 5.59
N TYR A 41 -12.58 -14.35 5.68
CA TYR A 41 -13.78 -14.06 4.88
C TYR A 41 -13.45 -13.92 3.40
N PHE A 42 -12.35 -13.24 3.06
CA PHE A 42 -11.94 -13.03 1.67
C PHE A 42 -11.66 -14.36 0.95
N VAL A 43 -10.88 -15.27 1.54
CA VAL A 43 -10.55 -16.56 0.90
C VAL A 43 -11.74 -17.51 0.77
N ARG A 44 -12.81 -17.30 1.55
CA ARG A 44 -14.07 -18.05 1.39
C ARG A 44 -14.92 -17.53 0.22
N ALA A 45 -14.76 -16.26 -0.14
CA ALA A 45 -15.49 -15.62 -1.22
C ALA A 45 -14.71 -15.61 -2.55
N ALA A 46 -13.37 -15.58 -2.48
CA ALA A 46 -12.47 -15.43 -3.63
C ALA A 46 -11.96 -16.76 -4.19
N GLY A 47 -11.62 -16.78 -5.48
CA GLY A 47 -10.83 -17.86 -6.07
C GLY A 47 -9.37 -17.85 -5.57
N PRO A 48 -8.62 -18.98 -5.70
CA PRO A 48 -7.23 -19.06 -5.23
C PRO A 48 -6.31 -17.98 -5.84
N SER A 49 -6.44 -17.71 -7.14
CA SER A 49 -5.66 -16.68 -7.85
C SER A 49 -5.95 -15.27 -7.33
N GLN A 50 -7.21 -14.98 -7.00
CA GLN A 50 -7.61 -13.70 -6.43
C GLN A 50 -7.07 -13.50 -5.01
N ALA A 51 -7.09 -14.57 -4.19
CA ALA A 51 -6.49 -14.56 -2.86
C ALA A 51 -4.97 -14.36 -2.92
N ASP A 52 -4.27 -15.03 -3.84
CA ASP A 52 -2.83 -14.85 -4.05
C ASP A 52 -2.50 -13.42 -4.51
N ARG A 53 -3.26 -12.87 -5.46
CA ARG A 53 -3.13 -11.47 -5.89
C ARG A 53 -3.26 -10.50 -4.72
N LEU A 54 -4.22 -10.70 -3.81
CA LEU A 54 -4.36 -9.85 -2.62
C LEU A 54 -3.15 -9.99 -1.68
N ARG A 55 -2.61 -11.21 -1.46
CA ARG A 55 -1.38 -11.40 -0.68
C ARG A 55 -0.21 -10.61 -1.27
N HIS A 56 -0.04 -10.70 -2.59
CA HIS A 56 0.99 -9.96 -3.31
C HIS A 56 0.81 -8.44 -3.14
N ASP A 57 -0.39 -7.91 -3.37
CA ASP A 57 -0.64 -6.47 -3.22
C ASP A 57 -0.45 -5.99 -1.76
N MET A 58 -0.79 -6.82 -0.76
CA MET A 58 -0.51 -6.53 0.64
C MET A 58 0.99 -6.60 0.97
N ALA A 59 1.75 -7.50 0.35
CA ALA A 59 3.21 -7.54 0.49
C ALA A 59 3.84 -6.26 -0.09
N ARG A 60 3.33 -5.76 -1.24
CA ARG A 60 3.72 -4.45 -1.77
C ARG A 60 3.46 -3.34 -0.77
N LEU A 61 2.24 -3.28 -0.23
CA LEU A 61 1.86 -2.26 0.76
C LEU A 61 2.81 -2.26 1.96
N HIS A 62 3.13 -3.43 2.49
CA HIS A 62 4.05 -3.54 3.62
C HIS A 62 5.49 -3.14 3.28
N LEU A 63 5.98 -3.38 2.06
CA LEU A 63 7.28 -2.86 1.61
C LEU A 63 7.28 -1.33 1.54
N GLY A 64 6.18 -0.73 1.07
CA GLY A 64 6.00 0.72 1.07
C GLY A 64 6.07 1.32 2.48
N TYR A 65 5.35 0.72 3.44
CA TYR A 65 5.42 1.14 4.85
C TYR A 65 6.84 1.04 5.43
N LEU A 66 7.60 0.00 5.08
CA LEU A 66 8.97 -0.16 5.57
C LEU A 66 9.93 0.87 4.97
N ALA A 67 9.76 1.23 3.69
CA ALA A 67 10.55 2.28 3.05
C ALA A 67 10.27 3.66 3.68
N GLU A 68 8.99 4.02 3.84
CA GLU A 68 8.59 5.25 4.52
C GLU A 68 9.11 5.31 5.97
N ALA A 69 8.96 4.22 6.73
CA ALA A 69 9.45 4.13 8.10
C ALA A 69 10.99 4.29 8.18
N SER A 70 11.73 3.76 7.21
CA SER A 70 13.19 3.89 7.13
C SER A 70 13.61 5.35 6.95
N TRP A 71 12.91 6.13 6.11
CA TRP A 71 13.17 7.55 5.93
C TRP A 71 12.78 8.36 7.16
N ALA A 72 11.63 8.08 7.76
CA ALA A 72 11.16 8.75 8.96
C ALA A 72 12.14 8.57 10.15
N GLN A 73 12.76 7.39 10.29
CA GLN A 73 13.77 7.14 11.32
C GLN A 73 15.05 7.96 11.15
N GLN A 74 15.34 8.39 9.92
CA GLN A 74 16.55 9.12 9.55
C GLN A 74 16.28 10.60 9.27
N ASP A 75 15.03 11.06 9.45
CA ASP A 75 14.55 12.39 9.06
C ASP A 75 14.93 12.74 7.60
N GLN A 76 14.89 11.73 6.72
CA GLN A 76 15.32 11.84 5.33
C GLN A 76 14.15 12.26 4.43
N VAL A 77 14.32 13.32 3.67
CA VAL A 77 13.44 13.63 2.53
C VAL A 77 14.03 13.03 1.25
N PRO A 78 13.35 12.06 0.61
CA PRO A 78 13.81 11.44 -0.64
C PRO A 78 13.69 12.39 -1.83
N GLU A 79 14.28 12.03 -2.98
CA GLU A 79 13.95 12.70 -4.24
C GLU A 79 12.48 12.50 -4.62
N VAL A 80 11.92 13.39 -5.45
CA VAL A 80 10.51 13.32 -5.87
C VAL A 80 10.18 11.97 -6.52
N TRP A 81 11.05 11.45 -7.40
CA TRP A 81 10.82 10.16 -8.06
C TRP A 81 10.98 8.97 -7.10
N GLU A 82 11.83 9.08 -6.08
CA GLU A 82 11.98 8.06 -5.03
C GLU A 82 10.73 8.02 -4.16
N TYR A 83 10.18 9.19 -3.79
CA TYR A 83 8.90 9.30 -3.10
C TYR A 83 7.79 8.63 -3.91
N LEU A 84 7.66 8.96 -5.20
CA LEU A 84 6.66 8.34 -6.09
C LEU A 84 6.85 6.83 -6.21
N ALA A 85 8.09 6.33 -6.27
CA ALA A 85 8.38 4.90 -6.28
C ALA A 85 7.91 4.21 -4.98
N MET A 86 8.20 4.81 -3.82
CA MET A 86 7.68 4.32 -2.53
C MET A 86 6.15 4.38 -2.51
N ARG A 87 5.55 5.48 -3.00
CA ARG A 87 4.10 5.70 -3.00
C ARG A 87 3.35 4.82 -3.99
N GLN A 88 4.02 4.21 -4.97
CA GLN A 88 3.44 3.13 -5.78
C GLN A 88 3.26 1.83 -4.98
N PHE A 89 3.98 1.67 -3.86
CA PHE A 89 3.87 0.54 -2.95
C PHE A 89 3.03 0.89 -1.72
N ASN A 90 3.33 1.99 -1.01
CA ASN A 90 2.49 2.54 0.05
C ASN A 90 1.27 3.22 -0.58
N ASN A 91 0.28 2.41 -0.95
CA ASN A 91 -0.70 2.76 -1.97
C ASN A 91 -2.05 2.09 -1.70
N PHE A 92 -3.13 2.69 -2.20
CA PHE A 92 -4.45 2.07 -2.18
C PHE A 92 -4.61 0.82 -3.05
N ARG A 93 -3.61 0.44 -3.86
CA ARG A 93 -3.63 -0.70 -4.79
C ARG A 93 -4.38 -1.96 -4.32
N PRO A 94 -4.25 -2.47 -3.07
CA PRO A 94 -4.99 -3.65 -2.62
C PRO A 94 -6.52 -3.48 -2.58
N CYS A 95 -7.04 -2.26 -2.68
CA CYS A 95 -8.46 -1.93 -2.64
C CYS A 95 -9.15 -2.06 -4.02
N PRO A 96 -8.70 -1.40 -5.11
CA PRO A 96 -9.32 -1.58 -6.42
C PRO A 96 -9.03 -2.95 -7.05
N THR A 97 -7.93 -3.63 -6.69
CA THR A 97 -7.56 -4.91 -7.32
C THR A 97 -8.37 -6.12 -6.86
N ILE A 98 -9.29 -5.93 -5.91
CA ILE A 98 -10.28 -6.93 -5.50
C ILE A 98 -11.68 -6.70 -6.10
N THR A 99 -11.82 -5.75 -7.05
CA THR A 99 -13.13 -5.38 -7.61
C THR A 99 -13.86 -6.52 -8.32
N ASP A 100 -13.14 -7.49 -8.87
CA ASP A 100 -13.72 -8.69 -9.49
C ASP A 100 -14.27 -9.64 -8.43
N THR A 101 -13.50 -9.92 -7.37
CA THR A 101 -13.97 -10.69 -6.21
C THR A 101 -15.22 -10.09 -5.60
N VAL A 102 -15.21 -8.77 -5.34
CA VAL A 102 -16.38 -8.05 -4.80
C VAL A 102 -17.55 -8.07 -5.79
N GLY A 103 -17.26 -8.02 -7.09
CA GLY A 103 -18.25 -8.07 -8.16
C GLY A 103 -18.80 -9.47 -8.47
N GLY A 104 -18.30 -10.53 -7.83
CA GLY A 104 -18.75 -11.91 -8.06
C GLY A 104 -18.29 -12.52 -9.38
N TYR A 105 -17.17 -12.04 -9.95
CA TYR A 105 -16.53 -12.61 -11.14
C TYR A 105 -15.01 -12.73 -10.93
N GLU A 106 -14.29 -13.27 -11.91
CA GLU A 106 -12.82 -13.39 -11.84
C GLU A 106 -12.17 -12.80 -13.10
N LEU A 107 -11.18 -11.92 -12.90
CA LEU A 107 -10.19 -11.59 -13.92
C LEU A 107 -9.14 -12.74 -13.94
N PRO A 108 -9.04 -13.53 -15.01
CA PRO A 108 -8.10 -14.65 -15.07
C PRO A 108 -6.65 -14.22 -14.79
N ALA A 109 -5.91 -15.05 -14.06
CA ALA A 109 -4.54 -14.76 -13.63
C ALA A 109 -3.62 -14.37 -14.80
N ASP A 110 -3.71 -15.06 -15.94
CA ASP A 110 -2.89 -14.79 -17.12
C ASP A 110 -3.20 -13.42 -17.74
N LEU A 111 -4.46 -12.95 -17.65
CA LEU A 111 -4.85 -11.61 -18.11
C LEU A 111 -4.41 -10.55 -17.10
N HIS A 112 -4.57 -10.81 -15.80
CA HIS A 112 -4.08 -9.94 -14.75
C HIS A 112 -2.55 -9.73 -14.84
N ALA A 113 -1.79 -10.79 -15.13
CA ALA A 113 -0.34 -10.77 -15.17
C ALA A 113 0.26 -10.06 -16.40
N ARG A 114 -0.56 -9.69 -17.41
CA ARG A 114 -0.06 -8.98 -18.58
C ARG A 114 0.56 -7.63 -18.18
N ALA A 115 1.64 -7.26 -18.86
CA ALA A 115 2.36 -6.03 -18.57
C ALA A 115 1.50 -4.76 -18.75
N ASP A 116 0.63 -4.74 -19.76
CA ASP A 116 -0.32 -3.65 -20.00
C ASP A 116 -1.35 -3.54 -18.87
N MET A 117 -1.91 -4.67 -18.42
CA MET A 117 -2.81 -4.71 -17.27
C MET A 117 -2.13 -4.25 -15.97
N GLN A 118 -0.90 -4.70 -15.71
CA GLN A 118 -0.13 -4.24 -14.54
C GLN A 118 0.17 -2.73 -14.58
N LYS A 119 0.41 -2.17 -15.77
CA LYS A 119 0.56 -0.72 -15.96
C LYS A 119 -0.74 0.03 -15.63
N VAL A 120 -1.89 -0.46 -16.12
CA VAL A 120 -3.21 0.13 -15.81
C VAL A 120 -3.47 0.14 -14.30
N ILE A 121 -3.25 -1.00 -13.63
CA ILE A 121 -3.43 -1.12 -12.18
C ILE A 121 -2.51 -0.14 -11.44
N ALA A 122 -1.22 -0.07 -11.81
CA ALA A 122 -0.28 0.83 -11.18
C ALA A 122 -0.67 2.30 -11.35
N LEU A 123 -1.02 2.74 -12.57
CA LEU A 123 -1.40 4.13 -12.84
C LEU A 123 -2.66 4.54 -12.09
N ALA A 124 -3.73 3.73 -12.15
CA ALA A 124 -4.97 4.02 -11.43
C ALA A 124 -4.74 4.11 -9.91
N SER A 125 -3.91 3.22 -9.38
CA SER A 125 -3.57 3.17 -7.95
C SER A 125 -2.68 4.34 -7.53
N ASN A 126 -1.74 4.78 -8.38
CA ASN A 126 -0.90 5.95 -8.15
C ASN A 126 -1.74 7.24 -8.14
N ALA A 127 -2.57 7.45 -9.17
CA ALA A 127 -3.44 8.62 -9.27
C ALA A 127 -4.33 8.75 -8.01
N THR A 128 -5.06 7.68 -7.65
CA THR A 128 -5.96 7.73 -6.49
C THR A 128 -5.23 7.86 -5.15
N THR A 129 -3.95 7.47 -5.06
CA THR A 129 -3.15 7.66 -3.85
C THR A 129 -2.62 9.10 -3.76
N ILE A 130 -2.27 9.74 -4.89
CA ILE A 130 -1.94 11.18 -4.88
C ILE A 130 -3.17 12.04 -4.56
N VAL A 131 -4.39 11.58 -4.91
CA VAL A 131 -5.60 12.22 -4.37
C VAL A 131 -5.57 12.26 -2.84
N ASN A 132 -5.13 11.20 -2.16
CA ASN A 132 -4.96 11.26 -0.72
C ASN A 132 -3.93 12.31 -0.31
N ASP A 133 -2.72 12.31 -0.89
CA ASP A 133 -1.69 13.32 -0.59
C ASP A 133 -2.22 14.76 -0.68
N LEU A 134 -3.03 15.07 -1.69
CA LEU A 134 -3.64 16.40 -1.87
C LEU A 134 -4.68 16.70 -0.80
N TYR A 135 -5.62 15.79 -0.57
CA TYR A 135 -6.73 16.01 0.36
C TYR A 135 -6.35 15.89 1.84
N SER A 136 -5.32 15.13 2.19
CA SER A 136 -4.81 15.03 3.57
C SER A 136 -3.65 15.97 3.88
N TYR A 137 -3.14 16.72 2.89
CA TYR A 137 -2.02 17.66 3.03
C TYR A 137 -2.09 18.50 4.31
N THR A 138 -3.17 19.26 4.51
CA THR A 138 -3.29 20.17 5.66
C THR A 138 -3.39 19.43 6.99
N LYS A 139 -4.03 18.26 7.00
CA LYS A 139 -4.09 17.38 8.19
C LYS A 139 -2.70 16.87 8.58
N GLU A 140 -1.84 16.63 7.59
CA GLU A 140 -0.50 16.07 7.79
C GLU A 140 0.53 17.12 8.21
N LEU A 141 0.30 18.41 7.92
CA LEU A 141 1.11 19.51 8.47
C LEU A 141 1.05 19.58 10.00
N ASP A 142 -0.07 19.17 10.60
CA ASP A 142 -0.25 19.11 12.05
C ASP A 142 0.30 17.82 12.69
N ALA A 143 0.82 16.89 11.88
CA ALA A 143 1.34 15.61 12.38
C ALA A 143 2.71 15.77 13.07
N PRO A 144 3.05 14.91 14.04
CA PRO A 144 4.38 14.91 14.63
C PRO A 144 5.47 14.58 13.61
N GLY A 145 6.51 15.40 13.55
CA GLY A 145 7.61 15.25 12.60
C GLY A 145 7.24 15.76 11.20
N ARG A 146 8.10 15.49 10.22
CA ARG A 146 7.84 15.85 8.82
C ARG A 146 7.17 14.68 8.11
N HIS A 147 5.84 14.71 8.02
CA HIS A 147 5.11 13.73 7.23
C HIS A 147 5.37 13.97 5.74
N LEU A 148 5.68 12.91 4.99
CA LEU A 148 5.97 13.02 3.57
C LEU A 148 4.69 12.83 2.76
N ASN A 149 4.32 13.87 2.01
CA ASN A 149 3.36 13.80 0.91
C ASN A 149 3.95 14.48 -0.32
N LEU A 150 3.37 14.28 -1.50
CA LEU A 150 3.94 14.80 -2.74
C LEU A 150 4.21 16.32 -2.71
N PRO A 151 3.27 17.18 -2.23
CA PRO A 151 3.55 18.61 -2.08
C PRO A 151 4.78 18.92 -1.21
N VAL A 152 4.90 18.29 -0.03
CA VAL A 152 6.03 18.52 0.88
C VAL A 152 7.36 18.11 0.23
N VAL A 153 7.40 16.96 -0.45
CA VAL A 153 8.63 16.48 -1.08
C VAL A 153 9.04 17.37 -2.25
N ILE A 154 8.08 17.81 -3.08
CA ILE A 154 8.37 18.76 -4.17
C ILE A 154 8.87 20.09 -3.63
N ALA A 155 8.23 20.65 -2.60
CA ALA A 155 8.64 21.91 -1.99
C ALA A 155 10.10 21.86 -1.52
N GLU A 156 10.47 20.81 -0.78
CA GLU A 156 11.82 20.64 -0.24
C GLU A 156 12.86 20.40 -1.34
N ARG A 157 12.60 19.46 -2.26
CA ARG A 157 13.62 19.04 -3.25
C ARG A 157 13.80 20.03 -4.38
N GLU A 158 12.77 20.81 -4.72
CA GLU A 158 12.82 21.76 -5.81
C GLU A 158 12.91 23.23 -5.36
N GLY A 159 12.85 23.50 -4.04
CA GLY A 159 12.93 24.85 -3.49
C GLY A 159 11.72 25.72 -3.85
N LEU A 160 10.54 25.11 -3.98
CA LEU A 160 9.29 25.79 -4.30
C LEU A 160 8.55 26.23 -3.04
N SER A 161 7.67 27.23 -3.17
CA SER A 161 6.72 27.55 -2.10
C SER A 161 5.74 26.40 -1.90
N ASP A 162 5.16 26.26 -0.70
CA ASP A 162 4.13 25.25 -0.40
C ASP A 162 2.98 25.30 -1.42
N GLN A 163 2.56 26.52 -1.81
CA GLN A 163 1.50 26.73 -2.79
C GLN A 163 1.91 26.22 -4.18
N ASP A 164 3.10 26.58 -4.66
CA ASP A 164 3.57 26.17 -5.99
C ASP A 164 3.82 24.65 -6.05
N ALA A 165 4.36 24.06 -4.99
CA ALA A 165 4.57 22.63 -4.88
C ALA A 165 3.25 21.84 -4.83
N TYR A 166 2.25 22.37 -4.12
CA TYR A 166 0.91 21.79 -4.11
C TYR A 166 0.27 21.83 -5.50
N LEU A 167 0.32 22.98 -6.18
CA LEU A 167 -0.20 23.12 -7.55
C LEU A 167 0.54 22.20 -8.54
N LYS A 168 1.87 22.07 -8.41
CA LYS A 168 2.64 21.10 -9.21
C LYS A 168 2.22 19.65 -8.94
N SER A 169 1.91 19.31 -7.68
CA SER A 169 1.41 17.98 -7.31
C SER A 169 0.05 17.66 -7.96
N VAL A 170 -0.81 18.67 -8.12
CA VAL A 170 -2.07 18.53 -8.88
C VAL A 170 -1.80 18.20 -10.35
N GLU A 171 -0.82 18.85 -10.98
CA GLU A 171 -0.45 18.54 -12.37
C GLU A 171 0.14 17.12 -12.51
N VAL A 172 0.99 16.69 -11.57
CA VAL A 172 1.49 15.29 -11.54
C VAL A 172 0.34 14.29 -11.44
N HIS A 173 -0.66 14.56 -10.59
CA HIS A 173 -1.87 13.75 -10.51
C HIS A 173 -2.64 13.73 -11.84
N ASN A 174 -2.84 14.89 -12.45
CA ASN A 174 -3.61 15.02 -13.68
C ASN A 174 -2.96 14.29 -14.87
N GLU A 175 -1.63 14.24 -14.93
CA GLU A 175 -0.90 13.50 -15.97
C GLU A 175 -0.98 11.97 -15.78
N LEU A 176 -1.18 11.49 -14.55
CA LEU A 176 -1.37 10.06 -14.26
C LEU A 176 -2.79 9.55 -14.57
N MET A 177 -3.77 10.46 -14.69
CA MET A 177 -5.19 10.16 -14.98
C MET A 177 -5.45 10.06 -16.48
#